data_AF-A0A947G825-F1
#
_entry.id   AF-A0A947G825-F1
#
_cell.length_a   1.000
_cell.length_b   1.000
_cell.length_c   1.000
_cell.angle_alpha   90.00
_cell.angle_beta   90.00
_cell.angle_gamma   90.00
#
_symmetry.space_group_name_H-M   'P 1'
#
loop_
_entity.id
_entity.type
_entity.pdbx_description
1 polymer ?
#
loop_
_entity_poly.entity_id
_entity_poly.type
_entity_poly.pdbx_seq_one_letter_code
_entity_poly.pdbx_strand_id
1 'polypeptide(L)'
;MTRAFAIAVALLAGCNGQQMPVMDCDDSCDRDGPLALTDTWVPEGGFVRAEVTGDFELEVSPSAGATIEPRAGGRYIVRFAVPGFYRLAAGDGRIGVRVSNRGPAVVLDEIGQGGFASTGRQTLRGTVSDSLGGATLVLEGERVALGSSGEFEAEVDAGFGVYIADFEIIDQVGNRFAEPHSFIAADDYGIREQPIALGFSPDGAALLAQEIADGLPEVLAELATAEPVYESFLADVYIDSYEFPEVELTLEPTDDGLRVILQAQGVVTARGRIDAAIDSTFVARVPGLSLSALLATNPSSGAVEVTLSALSVDSGNPDIEVFGVIPDAVFAWMVGNVDDRVEAAVEEGLPRFLSELFSSAADDFEVAVPNSDRKLLGALAVRELDIDADGVELVLGAVVAPPADVDLGIGPPRASGPRATLPAGGDSALISNDVLNQYLYALWLAGGLDRELDESNLPDEIMQVPALAQLDPIVDIAVVPRLPPVVTSGEQGLVVSAGDVGVTLSVSTEFF
;
A
#
# COMPACT_ATOMS: atom_id res chain seq x y z
N MET A 1 7.89 10.91 -2.67
CA MET A 1 8.85 9.78 -2.73
C MET A 1 10.32 10.19 -2.57
N THR A 2 10.71 11.46 -2.74
CA THR A 2 12.10 11.96 -2.58
C THR A 2 12.65 11.92 -1.14
N ARG A 3 11.79 11.81 -0.11
CA ARG A 3 12.22 11.74 1.31
C ARG A 3 12.65 10.34 1.78
N ALA A 4 12.11 9.27 1.21
CA ALA A 4 12.52 7.90 1.54
C ALA A 4 13.95 7.62 1.04
N PHE A 5 14.30 8.18 -0.12
CA PHE A 5 15.66 8.15 -0.66
C PHE A 5 16.63 8.96 0.21
N ALA A 6 16.25 10.13 0.71
CA ALA A 6 17.07 10.89 1.67
C ALA A 6 17.33 10.13 2.99
N ILE A 7 16.41 9.24 3.42
CA ILE A 7 16.58 8.37 4.60
C ILE A 7 17.49 7.18 4.28
N ALA A 8 17.29 6.50 3.15
CA ALA A 8 18.18 5.42 2.70
C ALA A 8 19.60 5.93 2.42
N VAL A 9 19.74 7.16 1.92
CA VAL A 9 21.01 7.84 1.69
C VAL A 9 21.61 8.41 2.98
N ALA A 10 20.81 8.85 3.96
CA ALA A 10 21.31 9.16 5.30
C ALA A 10 21.79 7.90 6.04
N LEU A 11 21.12 6.77 5.83
CA LEU A 11 21.56 5.44 6.27
C LEU A 11 22.84 5.02 5.52
N LEU A 12 22.95 5.23 4.20
CA LEU A 12 24.15 4.92 3.42
C LEU A 12 25.32 5.91 3.62
N ALA A 13 25.06 7.15 4.04
CA ALA A 13 26.10 8.08 4.49
C ALA A 13 26.58 7.74 5.92
N GLY A 14 25.73 7.09 6.73
CA GLY A 14 26.12 6.39 7.95
C GLY A 14 26.78 5.02 7.70
N CYS A 15 26.54 4.39 6.54
CA CYS A 15 27.09 3.08 6.17
C CYS A 15 28.24 3.14 5.14
N ASN A 16 28.66 4.32 4.68
CA ASN A 16 29.84 4.48 3.79
C ASN A 16 31.13 4.51 4.60
N GLY A 17 31.41 3.31 5.09
CA GLY A 17 32.56 2.89 5.84
C GLY A 17 32.18 1.53 6.42
N GLN A 18 32.48 0.44 5.72
CA GLN A 18 33.15 -0.66 6.41
C GLN A 18 34.66 -0.34 6.39
N GLN A 19 35.12 0.79 6.95
CA GLN A 19 35.45 0.87 8.37
C GLN A 19 34.43 0.12 9.23
N MET A 20 34.86 -1.02 9.83
CA MET A 20 34.26 -1.54 11.07
C MET A 20 33.70 -0.35 11.85
N PRO A 21 32.46 -0.41 12.40
CA PRO A 21 31.80 0.74 13.00
C PRO A 21 32.88 1.58 13.65
N VAL A 22 33.17 2.77 13.08
CA VAL A 22 33.97 3.74 13.81
C VAL A 22 33.11 3.89 15.04
N MET A 23 33.52 3.19 16.11
CA MET A 23 32.83 3.24 17.37
C MET A 23 32.73 4.72 17.59
N ASP A 24 31.51 5.24 17.50
CA ASP A 24 31.25 6.53 18.08
C ASP A 24 31.62 6.27 19.53
N CYS A 25 32.79 6.79 19.90
CA CYS A 25 33.44 6.56 21.17
C CYS A 25 32.67 7.37 22.21
N ASP A 26 31.36 7.18 22.24
CA ASP A 26 30.39 8.09 22.83
C ASP A 26 30.26 7.87 24.34
N ASP A 27 31.26 7.21 24.97
CA ASP A 27 31.54 7.22 26.41
C ASP A 27 32.62 6.19 26.83
N SER A 28 33.07 5.28 25.95
CA SER A 28 33.97 4.16 26.35
C SER A 28 35.42 4.25 25.89
N CYS A 29 35.72 5.06 24.86
CA CYS A 29 37.11 5.46 24.59
C CYS A 29 37.36 6.70 25.45
N ASP A 30 37.84 6.48 26.66
CA ASP A 30 38.23 7.51 27.62
C ASP A 30 39.27 8.44 26.96
N ARG A 31 38.82 9.47 26.22
CA ARG A 31 39.68 10.48 25.57
C ARG A 31 40.44 11.31 26.60
N ASP A 32 40.04 11.23 27.87
CA ASP A 32 40.67 11.90 28.99
C ASP A 32 41.83 11.10 29.60
N GLY A 33 42.09 9.88 29.09
CA GLY A 33 43.22 9.05 29.50
C GLY A 33 44.50 9.30 28.69
N PRO A 34 45.68 8.89 29.21
CA PRO A 34 46.95 9.01 28.50
C PRO A 34 47.11 8.06 27.30
N LEU A 35 46.06 7.34 26.88
CA LEU A 35 46.11 6.30 25.84
C LEU A 35 44.89 6.41 24.92
N ALA A 36 45.11 6.49 23.61
CA ALA A 36 44.08 6.41 22.59
C ALA A 36 44.44 5.35 21.54
N LEU A 37 43.43 4.64 21.00
CA LEU A 37 43.61 3.64 19.94
C LEU A 37 42.83 4.02 18.68
N THR A 38 43.27 3.53 17.52
CA THR A 38 42.47 3.62 16.28
C THR A 38 41.29 2.67 16.28
N ASP A 39 41.45 1.49 16.87
CA ASP A 39 40.47 0.41 16.84
C ASP A 39 40.61 -0.45 18.11
N THR A 40 39.52 -1.08 18.53
CA THR A 40 39.49 -2.05 19.63
C THR A 40 39.15 -3.46 19.16
N TRP A 41 38.84 -3.65 17.88
CA TRP A 41 38.73 -4.95 17.21
C TRP A 41 39.61 -4.97 15.96
N VAL A 42 40.43 -6.01 15.80
CA VAL A 42 41.27 -6.22 14.61
C VAL A 42 41.29 -7.69 14.19
N PRO A 43 41.44 -8.00 12.89
CA PRO A 43 41.61 -9.36 12.43
C PRO A 43 42.94 -9.98 12.90
N GLU A 44 43.06 -11.30 12.80
CA GLU A 44 44.31 -12.00 13.05
C GLU A 44 45.41 -11.52 12.08
N GLY A 45 46.61 -11.25 12.60
CA GLY A 45 47.68 -10.61 11.82
C GLY A 45 47.51 -9.09 11.68
N GLY A 46 46.42 -8.53 12.19
CA GLY A 46 46.12 -7.10 12.19
C GLY A 46 46.98 -6.28 13.15
N PHE A 47 46.73 -4.97 13.18
CA PHE A 47 47.42 -4.05 14.07
C PHE A 47 46.49 -2.91 14.49
N VAL A 48 46.76 -2.34 15.67
CA VAL A 48 46.17 -1.07 16.11
C VAL A 48 47.26 0.01 16.15
N ARG A 49 46.88 1.26 15.95
CA ARG A 49 47.76 2.38 16.26
C ARG A 49 47.36 2.94 17.62
N ALA A 50 48.34 3.09 18.50
CA ALA A 50 48.14 3.68 19.81
C ALA A 50 48.85 5.03 19.88
N GLU A 51 48.22 6.01 20.51
CA GLU A 51 48.82 7.30 20.85
C GLU A 51 48.83 7.43 22.38
N VAL A 52 50.01 7.66 22.94
CA VAL A 52 50.22 7.83 24.37
C VAL A 52 50.58 9.28 24.63
N THR A 53 49.84 9.95 25.51
CA THR A 53 50.15 11.33 25.92
C THR A 53 50.96 11.32 27.23
N GLY A 54 52.09 12.03 27.24
CA GLY A 54 53.03 12.05 28.37
C GLY A 54 54.16 11.01 28.25
N ASP A 55 54.97 10.92 29.31
CA ASP A 55 56.16 10.04 29.38
C ASP A 55 55.80 8.67 29.97
N PHE A 56 54.79 8.00 29.40
CA PHE A 56 54.37 6.65 29.81
C PHE A 56 54.84 5.60 28.78
N GLU A 57 55.22 4.43 29.26
CA GLU A 57 55.51 3.27 28.41
C GLU A 57 54.21 2.53 28.09
N LEU A 58 54.04 2.12 26.83
CA LEU A 58 52.92 1.30 26.41
C LEU A 58 53.20 -0.17 26.75
N GLU A 59 52.33 -0.76 27.56
CA GLU A 59 52.35 -2.18 27.91
C GLU A 59 51.21 -2.91 27.19
N VAL A 60 51.45 -4.18 26.83
CA VAL A 60 50.43 -5.08 26.25
C VAL A 60 50.38 -6.38 27.05
N SER A 61 49.18 -6.78 27.47
CA SER A 61 48.96 -8.01 28.23
C SER A 61 47.81 -8.84 27.62
N PRO A 62 48.00 -10.12 27.29
CA PRO A 62 49.27 -10.84 27.34
C PRO A 62 50.25 -10.32 26.27
N SER A 63 51.56 -10.36 26.54
CA SER A 63 52.57 -9.98 25.55
C SER A 63 52.77 -11.05 24.47
N ALA A 64 52.33 -12.29 24.72
CA ALA A 64 52.40 -13.38 23.76
C ALA A 64 51.53 -13.08 22.52
N GLY A 65 52.15 -13.11 21.35
CA GLY A 65 51.47 -12.80 20.09
C GLY A 65 51.29 -11.31 19.80
N ALA A 66 51.82 -10.41 20.64
CA ALA A 66 51.80 -8.97 20.37
C ALA A 66 53.22 -8.40 20.20
N THR A 67 53.41 -7.48 19.25
CA THR A 67 54.68 -6.73 19.07
C THR A 67 54.42 -5.24 19.03
N ILE A 68 55.15 -4.49 19.86
CA ILE A 68 55.06 -3.03 19.96
C ILE A 68 56.19 -2.40 19.13
N GLU A 69 55.85 -1.58 18.13
CA GLU A 69 56.78 -0.80 17.33
C GLU A 69 56.64 0.70 17.68
N PRO A 70 57.57 1.29 18.46
CA PRO A 70 57.51 2.71 18.81
C PRO A 70 57.74 3.60 17.58
N ARG A 71 57.03 4.71 17.53
CA ARG A 71 57.14 5.80 16.55
C ARG A 71 57.41 7.12 17.26
N ALA A 72 57.78 8.14 16.49
CA ALA A 72 58.01 9.47 17.03
C ALA A 72 56.73 10.08 17.61
N GLY A 73 56.86 10.84 18.69
CA GLY A 73 55.76 11.61 19.28
C GLY A 73 54.76 10.80 20.09
N GLY A 74 55.20 9.80 20.85
CA GLY A 74 54.32 9.00 21.71
C GLY A 74 53.38 8.06 20.94
N ARG A 75 53.67 7.77 19.68
CA ARG A 75 52.85 6.90 18.83
C ARG A 75 53.44 5.51 18.76
N TYR A 76 52.58 4.50 18.69
CA TYR A 76 52.96 3.09 18.64
C TYR A 76 52.14 2.35 17.59
N ILE A 77 52.74 1.33 16.97
CA ILE A 77 52.00 0.33 16.22
C ILE A 77 52.07 -0.98 17.00
N VAL A 78 50.92 -1.51 17.40
CA VAL A 78 50.82 -2.80 18.09
C VAL A 78 50.26 -3.82 17.11
N ARG A 79 51.07 -4.82 16.73
CA ARG A 79 50.66 -5.90 15.83
C ARG A 79 50.31 -7.14 16.62
N PHE A 80 49.28 -7.85 16.17
CA PHE A 80 48.81 -9.07 16.82
C PHE A 80 48.86 -10.25 15.86
N ALA A 81 49.56 -11.31 16.26
CA ALA A 81 49.78 -12.51 15.46
C ALA A 81 48.88 -13.69 15.87
N VAL A 82 48.19 -13.58 17.01
CA VAL A 82 47.37 -14.67 17.57
C VAL A 82 46.00 -14.11 17.97
N PRO A 83 44.90 -14.83 17.70
CA PRO A 83 43.59 -14.43 18.20
C PRO A 83 43.53 -14.43 19.74
N GLY A 84 42.83 -13.46 20.31
CA GLY A 84 42.67 -13.37 21.76
C GLY A 84 42.23 -11.99 22.24
N PHE A 85 42.12 -11.87 23.55
CA PHE A 85 41.85 -10.61 24.23
C PHE A 85 43.16 -10.03 24.77
N TYR A 86 43.44 -8.80 24.38
CA TYR A 86 44.60 -8.03 24.81
C TYR A 86 44.17 -6.82 25.61
N ARG A 87 44.99 -6.39 26.55
CA ARG A 87 44.85 -5.15 27.29
C ARG A 87 46.08 -4.29 27.05
N LEU A 88 45.87 -3.11 26.48
CA LEU A 88 46.88 -2.09 26.32
C LEU A 88 46.80 -1.15 27.52
N ALA A 89 47.94 -0.80 28.09
CA ALA A 89 48.01 0.12 29.22
C ALA A 89 49.14 1.13 29.05
N ALA A 90 48.89 2.39 29.40
CA ALA A 90 49.92 3.41 29.52
C ALA A 90 49.51 4.35 30.66
N GLY A 91 50.34 4.51 31.69
CA GLY A 91 49.95 5.22 32.91
C GLY A 91 48.69 4.60 33.54
N ASP A 92 47.68 5.41 33.81
CA ASP A 92 46.39 4.95 34.34
C ASP A 92 45.39 4.53 33.23
N GLY A 93 45.70 4.83 31.96
CA GLY A 93 44.87 4.47 30.81
C GLY A 93 44.94 2.98 30.50
N ARG A 94 43.78 2.33 30.33
CA ARG A 94 43.67 0.90 30.00
C ARG A 94 42.59 0.68 28.95
N ILE A 95 42.95 0.07 27.82
CA ILE A 95 42.00 -0.22 26.73
C ILE A 95 42.09 -1.69 26.33
N GLY A 96 40.94 -2.33 26.14
CA GLY A 96 40.81 -3.69 25.63
C GLY A 96 40.93 -3.75 24.11
N VAL A 97 41.61 -4.76 23.59
CA VAL A 97 41.67 -5.06 22.14
C VAL A 97 41.31 -6.52 21.92
N ARG A 98 40.29 -6.75 21.08
CA ARG A 98 39.94 -8.08 20.59
C ARG A 98 40.65 -8.34 19.27
N VAL A 99 41.36 -9.46 19.19
CA VAL A 99 42.02 -9.92 17.96
C VAL A 99 41.29 -11.17 17.50
N SER A 100 40.55 -11.09 16.40
CA SER A 100 39.83 -12.23 15.83
C SER A 100 39.39 -11.94 14.40
N ASN A 101 39.45 -12.95 13.53
CA ASN A 101 38.90 -12.88 12.17
C ASN A 101 37.37 -12.85 12.14
N ARG A 102 36.71 -13.16 13.26
CA ARG A 102 35.25 -13.13 13.41
C ARG A 102 34.86 -12.45 14.71
N GLY A 103 33.92 -11.50 14.63
CA GLY A 103 33.20 -11.00 15.79
C GLY A 103 32.32 -12.08 16.41
N PRO A 104 31.83 -11.88 17.64
CA PRO A 104 30.73 -12.69 18.12
C PRO A 104 29.50 -12.46 17.22
N ALA A 105 28.65 -13.47 17.07
CA ALA A 105 27.46 -13.39 16.23
C ALA A 105 26.26 -14.07 16.88
N VAL A 106 25.06 -13.54 16.65
CA VAL A 106 23.77 -14.12 17.07
C VAL A 106 23.20 -14.95 15.93
N VAL A 107 22.84 -16.20 16.23
CA VAL A 107 22.10 -17.07 15.31
C VAL A 107 20.78 -17.44 15.95
N LEU A 108 19.66 -17.06 15.31
CA LEU A 108 18.30 -17.37 15.78
C LEU A 108 17.82 -18.73 15.23
N ASP A 109 17.15 -19.50 16.08
CA ASP A 109 16.71 -20.88 15.76
C ASP A 109 15.30 -20.93 15.15
N GLU A 110 14.37 -20.12 15.65
CA GLU A 110 12.93 -20.18 15.29
C GLU A 110 12.51 -18.98 14.42
N ILE A 111 12.56 -17.76 14.99
CA ILE A 111 12.29 -16.53 14.26
C ILE A 111 13.62 -16.05 13.68
N GLY A 112 13.97 -16.59 12.51
CA GLY A 112 15.19 -16.20 11.81
C GLY A 112 15.19 -14.72 11.41
N GLN A 113 16.37 -14.23 11.02
CA GLN A 113 16.50 -12.94 10.36
C GLN A 113 15.62 -12.89 9.11
N GLY A 114 14.74 -11.90 9.00
CA GLY A 114 13.74 -11.85 7.94
C GLY A 114 12.54 -12.78 8.16
N GLY A 115 12.29 -13.19 9.40
CA GLY A 115 11.20 -14.09 9.77
C GLY A 115 9.82 -13.43 9.86
N PHE A 116 8.82 -14.28 10.13
CA PHE A 116 7.42 -13.90 10.33
C PHE A 116 6.94 -14.49 11.66
N ALA A 117 6.20 -13.70 12.44
CA ALA A 117 5.74 -14.06 13.79
C ALA A 117 4.32 -13.54 14.05
N SER A 118 3.64 -14.10 15.05
CA SER A 118 2.41 -13.49 15.55
C SER A 118 2.68 -12.19 16.32
N THR A 119 1.69 -11.32 16.46
CA THR A 119 1.72 -10.24 17.45
C THR A 119 1.69 -10.77 18.89
N GLY A 120 2.07 -9.91 19.82
CA GLY A 120 2.13 -10.21 21.26
C GLY A 120 3.48 -10.82 21.65
N ARG A 121 3.47 -11.57 22.75
CA ARG A 121 4.70 -12.11 23.34
C ARG A 121 5.33 -13.19 22.46
N GLN A 122 6.51 -12.90 21.94
CA GLN A 122 7.35 -13.81 21.17
C GLN A 122 8.52 -14.30 22.02
N THR A 123 8.90 -15.56 21.83
CA THR A 123 10.10 -16.13 22.45
C THR A 123 11.21 -16.19 21.41
N LEU A 124 12.26 -15.41 21.61
CA LEU A 124 13.47 -15.46 20.79
C LEU A 124 14.41 -16.50 21.36
N ARG A 125 14.77 -17.49 20.53
CA ARG A 125 15.74 -18.53 20.85
C ARG A 125 16.88 -18.51 19.85
N GLY A 126 18.08 -18.72 20.35
CA GLY A 126 19.25 -18.76 19.50
C GLY A 126 20.53 -19.10 20.25
N THR A 127 21.65 -18.92 19.56
CA THR A 127 22.99 -19.14 20.09
C THR A 127 23.89 -17.95 19.76
N VAL A 128 24.65 -17.49 20.75
CA VAL A 128 25.76 -16.55 20.55
C VAL A 128 27.03 -17.33 20.23
N SER A 129 27.48 -17.24 18.99
CA SER A 129 28.75 -17.84 18.54
C SER A 129 29.90 -16.87 18.80
N ASP A 130 30.68 -17.09 19.86
CA ASP A 130 31.95 -16.40 20.10
C ASP A 130 33.11 -17.40 20.18
N SER A 131 34.03 -17.35 19.19
CA SER A 131 35.22 -18.21 19.15
C SER A 131 36.20 -17.98 20.30
N LEU A 132 36.17 -16.82 20.94
CA LEU A 132 37.00 -16.48 22.11
C LEU A 132 36.24 -16.64 23.44
N GLY A 133 34.92 -16.82 23.38
CA GLY A 133 34.03 -17.05 24.53
C GLY A 133 33.84 -15.84 25.45
N GLY A 134 32.95 -15.98 26.44
CA GLY A 134 32.73 -14.99 27.50
C GLY A 134 31.98 -13.73 27.06
N ALA A 135 31.20 -13.83 25.99
CA ALA A 135 30.26 -12.80 25.59
C ALA A 135 29.14 -12.61 26.63
N THR A 136 28.68 -11.38 26.79
CA THR A 136 27.41 -11.04 27.44
C THR A 136 26.45 -10.61 26.34
N LEU A 137 25.24 -11.16 26.32
CA LEU A 137 24.18 -10.72 25.41
C LEU A 137 23.28 -9.70 26.10
N VAL A 138 23.02 -8.61 25.40
CA VAL A 138 22.04 -7.59 25.75
C VAL A 138 21.01 -7.55 24.62
N LEU A 139 19.73 -7.55 24.98
CA LEU A 139 18.60 -7.42 24.05
C LEU A 139 17.74 -6.26 24.54
N GLU A 140 17.55 -5.24 23.70
CA GLU A 140 16.78 -4.03 24.05
C GLU A 140 17.24 -3.35 25.36
N GLY A 141 18.56 -3.40 25.62
CA GLY A 141 19.17 -2.84 26.83
C GLY A 141 19.11 -3.76 28.06
N GLU A 142 18.44 -4.92 27.98
CA GLU A 142 18.36 -5.90 29.07
C GLU A 142 19.35 -7.05 28.88
N ARG A 143 20.00 -7.49 29.97
CA ARG A 143 20.95 -8.61 29.91
C ARG A 143 20.20 -9.94 29.78
N VAL A 144 20.51 -10.70 28.75
CA VAL A 144 19.98 -12.04 28.53
C VAL A 144 20.94 -13.08 29.08
N ALA A 145 20.41 -14.06 29.81
CA ALA A 145 21.22 -15.14 30.34
C ALA A 145 21.68 -16.06 29.21
N LEU A 146 22.99 -16.27 29.10
CA LEU A 146 23.58 -17.25 28.18
C LEU A 146 23.84 -18.56 28.93
N GLY A 147 23.46 -19.66 28.29
CA GLY A 147 23.81 -20.99 28.73
C GLY A 147 25.27 -21.35 28.42
N SER A 148 25.66 -22.58 28.74
CA SER A 148 27.07 -22.99 28.72
C SER A 148 27.68 -23.08 27.31
N SER A 149 26.83 -23.22 26.29
CA SER A 149 27.21 -23.27 24.87
C SER A 149 26.83 -22.00 24.12
N GLY A 150 26.46 -20.93 24.84
CA GLY A 150 26.01 -19.67 24.25
C GLY A 150 24.52 -19.63 23.89
N GLU A 151 23.77 -20.68 24.19
CA GLU A 151 22.32 -20.73 23.98
C GLU A 151 21.59 -19.66 24.81
N PHE A 152 20.54 -19.06 24.27
CA PHE A 152 19.73 -18.08 24.98
C PHE A 152 18.24 -18.23 24.66
N GLU A 153 17.43 -17.74 25.58
CA GLU A 153 15.98 -17.62 25.43
C GLU A 153 15.57 -16.29 26.06
N ALA A 154 14.85 -15.46 25.29
CA ALA A 154 14.35 -14.17 25.74
C ALA A 154 12.91 -13.97 25.26
N GLU A 155 12.09 -13.27 26.04
CA GLU A 155 10.74 -12.88 25.63
C GLU A 155 10.74 -11.42 25.17
N VAL A 156 10.07 -11.15 24.06
CA VAL A 156 9.83 -9.79 23.55
C VAL A 156 8.35 -9.61 23.25
N ASP A 157 7.82 -8.41 23.47
CA ASP A 157 6.43 -8.10 23.12
C ASP A 157 6.40 -7.40 21.76
N ALA A 158 6.08 -8.15 20.70
CA ALA A 158 6.09 -7.65 19.32
C ALA A 158 4.70 -7.08 18.94
N GLY A 159 4.65 -5.79 18.59
CA GLY A 159 3.46 -5.16 18.00
C GLY A 159 3.31 -5.46 16.50
N PHE A 160 2.16 -5.13 15.92
CA PHE A 160 1.96 -5.25 14.48
C PHE A 160 2.96 -4.39 13.70
N GLY A 161 3.70 -4.98 12.76
CA GLY A 161 4.67 -4.28 11.92
C GLY A 161 6.01 -5.00 11.82
N VAL A 162 7.03 -4.23 11.41
CA VAL A 162 8.43 -4.68 11.47
C VAL A 162 8.93 -4.47 12.89
N TYR A 163 9.38 -5.55 13.52
CA TYR A 163 10.05 -5.52 14.81
C TYR A 163 11.56 -5.69 14.61
N ILE A 164 12.36 -4.87 15.29
CA ILE A 164 13.82 -4.91 15.23
C ILE A 164 14.33 -5.27 16.62
N ALA A 165 14.78 -6.51 16.78
CA ALA A 165 15.48 -6.98 17.97
C ALA A 165 16.91 -6.42 17.94
N ASP A 166 17.18 -5.43 18.79
CA ASP A 166 18.53 -4.86 18.94
C ASP A 166 19.36 -5.73 19.87
N PHE A 167 20.14 -6.65 19.28
CA PHE A 167 21.10 -7.44 20.02
C PHE A 167 22.43 -6.69 20.12
N GLU A 168 22.92 -6.55 21.34
CA GLU A 168 24.25 -6.08 21.63
C GLU A 168 25.04 -7.18 22.33
N ILE A 169 26.17 -7.55 21.75
CA ILE A 169 27.10 -8.50 22.34
C ILE A 169 28.27 -7.73 22.93
N ILE A 170 28.52 -7.92 24.22
CA ILE A 170 29.64 -7.32 24.95
C ILE A 170 30.69 -8.39 25.21
N ASP A 171 31.90 -8.23 24.67
CA ASP A 171 32.98 -9.19 24.90
C ASP A 171 33.65 -9.04 26.28
N GLN A 172 34.62 -9.91 26.58
CA GLN A 172 35.31 -9.93 27.88
C GLN A 172 36.12 -8.65 28.18
N VAL A 173 36.43 -7.84 27.17
CA VAL A 173 37.19 -6.60 27.33
C VAL A 173 36.33 -5.34 27.13
N GLY A 174 35.01 -5.52 26.99
CA GLY A 174 34.03 -4.44 26.94
C GLY A 174 33.72 -3.91 25.54
N ASN A 175 34.21 -4.55 24.48
CA ASN A 175 33.81 -4.16 23.12
C ASN A 175 32.36 -4.54 22.88
N ARG A 176 31.62 -3.64 22.23
CA ARG A 176 30.19 -3.79 21.91
C ARG A 176 30.03 -4.10 20.43
N PHE A 177 29.25 -5.13 20.12
CA PHE A 177 28.89 -5.54 18.77
C PHE A 177 27.37 -5.48 18.64
N ALA A 178 26.87 -4.50 17.89
CA ALA A 178 25.45 -4.40 17.59
C ALA A 178 25.12 -5.29 16.38
N GLU A 179 24.10 -6.13 16.53
CA GLU A 179 23.61 -7.05 15.52
C GLU A 179 22.08 -7.01 15.51
N PRO A 180 21.46 -6.05 14.82
CA PRO A 180 20.01 -5.98 14.75
C PRO A 180 19.48 -7.15 13.92
N HIS A 181 18.42 -7.80 14.42
CA HIS A 181 17.66 -8.79 13.67
C HIS A 181 16.23 -8.28 13.51
N SER A 182 15.70 -8.31 12.29
CA SER A 182 14.31 -7.92 12.06
C SER A 182 13.42 -9.09 11.65
N PHE A 183 12.16 -9.02 12.07
CA PHE A 183 11.09 -9.89 11.63
C PHE A 183 9.78 -9.09 11.55
N ILE A 184 8.80 -9.63 10.83
CA ILE A 184 7.46 -9.04 10.78
C ILE A 184 6.59 -9.74 11.81
N ALA A 185 5.89 -8.98 12.64
CA ALA A 185 4.85 -9.48 13.52
C ALA A 185 3.46 -9.06 13.00
N ALA A 186 2.54 -10.01 12.86
CA ALA A 186 1.17 -9.75 12.42
C ALA A 186 0.14 -10.59 13.18
N ASP A 187 -1.11 -10.14 13.23
CA ASP A 187 -2.17 -10.93 13.86
C ASP A 187 -2.56 -12.15 13.00
N ASP A 188 -2.39 -12.01 11.69
CA ASP A 188 -2.64 -13.04 10.68
C ASP A 188 -1.82 -12.73 9.42
N TYR A 189 -1.64 -13.75 8.58
CA TYR A 189 -1.01 -13.61 7.28
C TYR A 189 -1.89 -14.18 6.18
N GLY A 190 -1.89 -13.53 5.03
CA GLY A 190 -2.53 -14.05 3.83
C GLY A 190 -3.28 -13.00 3.03
N ILE A 191 -3.47 -13.34 1.76
CA ILE A 191 -4.27 -12.55 0.84
C ILE A 191 -5.74 -12.80 1.17
N ARG A 192 -6.44 -11.75 1.55
CA ARG A 192 -7.88 -11.77 1.80
C ARG A 192 -8.47 -10.48 1.35
N GLU A 193 -9.73 -10.51 1.00
CA GLU A 193 -10.44 -9.30 0.69
C GLU A 193 -10.50 -8.35 1.88
N GLN A 194 -10.19 -7.07 1.63
CA GLN A 194 -10.18 -6.00 2.61
C GLN A 194 -11.04 -4.84 2.15
N PRO A 195 -11.71 -4.13 3.06
CA PRO A 195 -12.58 -3.03 2.69
C PRO A 195 -11.77 -1.82 2.21
N ILE A 196 -12.26 -1.19 1.16
CA ILE A 196 -12.04 0.20 0.77
C ILE A 196 -13.39 0.88 0.88
N ALA A 197 -13.51 1.92 1.69
CA ALA A 197 -14.75 2.67 1.82
C ALA A 197 -14.61 4.01 1.10
N LEU A 198 -15.62 4.37 0.31
CA LEU A 198 -15.71 5.62 -0.43
C LEU A 198 -16.98 6.33 0.04
N GLY A 199 -16.82 7.50 0.65
CA GLY A 199 -17.92 8.36 1.05
C GLY A 199 -18.02 9.55 0.11
N PHE A 200 -19.22 9.83 -0.36
CA PHE A 200 -19.55 11.01 -1.13
C PHE A 200 -20.55 11.83 -0.32
N SER A 201 -20.24 13.10 -0.13
CA SER A 201 -21.17 14.06 0.47
C SER A 201 -22.43 14.23 -0.39
N PRO A 202 -23.48 14.93 0.09
CA PRO A 202 -24.66 15.20 -0.72
C PRO A 202 -24.33 15.94 -2.03
N ASP A 203 -23.34 16.84 -2.00
CA ASP A 203 -22.84 17.53 -3.21
C ASP A 203 -22.14 16.55 -4.16
N GLY A 204 -21.40 15.57 -3.63
CA GLY A 204 -20.80 14.48 -4.42
C GLY A 204 -21.85 13.55 -5.02
N ALA A 205 -22.92 13.25 -4.27
CA ALA A 205 -24.05 12.47 -4.76
C ALA A 205 -24.80 13.17 -5.91
N ALA A 206 -24.80 14.51 -5.96
CA ALA A 206 -25.35 15.26 -7.09
C ALA A 206 -24.57 15.02 -8.40
N LEU A 207 -23.28 14.69 -8.35
CA LEU A 207 -22.51 14.30 -9.53
C LEU A 207 -22.93 12.92 -10.05
N LEU A 208 -23.23 11.98 -9.13
CA LEU A 208 -23.82 10.70 -9.50
C LEU A 208 -25.20 10.89 -10.14
N ALA A 209 -26.01 11.82 -9.62
CA ALA A 209 -27.29 12.19 -10.23
C ALA A 209 -27.09 12.71 -11.67
N GLN A 210 -26.06 13.53 -11.91
CA GLN A 210 -25.75 14.02 -13.25
C GLN A 210 -25.36 12.88 -14.19
N GLU A 211 -24.52 11.94 -13.77
CA GLU A 211 -24.12 10.79 -14.60
C GLU A 211 -25.33 9.91 -14.96
N ILE A 212 -26.24 9.70 -14.01
CA ILE A 212 -27.50 8.98 -14.26
C ILE A 212 -28.37 9.73 -15.27
N ALA A 213 -28.49 11.05 -15.12
CA ALA A 213 -29.25 11.89 -16.05
C ALA A 213 -28.66 11.85 -17.47
N ASP A 214 -27.33 11.82 -17.60
CA ASP A 214 -26.62 11.78 -18.88
C ASP A 214 -26.75 10.41 -19.57
N GLY A 215 -26.84 9.30 -18.82
CA GLY A 215 -27.06 7.95 -19.35
C GLY A 215 -28.53 7.61 -19.67
N LEU A 216 -29.48 8.31 -19.05
CA LEU A 216 -30.90 8.01 -19.23
C LEU A 216 -31.42 8.13 -20.68
N PRO A 217 -30.98 9.07 -21.53
CA PRO A 217 -31.35 9.08 -22.93
C PRO A 217 -31.05 7.77 -23.66
N GLU A 218 -30.00 7.03 -23.27
CA GLU A 218 -29.68 5.72 -23.84
C GLU A 218 -30.70 4.66 -23.38
N VAL A 219 -31.07 4.67 -22.10
CA VAL A 219 -32.16 3.83 -21.56
C VAL A 219 -33.47 4.09 -22.28
N LEU A 220 -33.80 5.37 -22.49
CA LEU A 220 -35.03 5.78 -23.16
C LEU A 220 -34.96 5.58 -24.69
N ALA A 221 -33.77 5.50 -25.28
CA ALA A 221 -33.61 5.21 -26.71
C ALA A 221 -34.09 3.78 -27.06
N GLU A 222 -34.09 2.86 -26.09
CA GLU A 222 -34.65 1.51 -26.27
C GLU A 222 -36.16 1.57 -26.62
N LEU A 223 -36.88 2.60 -26.16
CA LEU A 223 -38.28 2.85 -26.53
C LEU A 223 -38.49 3.00 -28.04
N ALA A 224 -37.51 3.54 -28.77
CA ALA A 224 -37.60 3.74 -30.22
C ALA A 224 -37.50 2.43 -31.01
N THR A 225 -37.11 1.32 -30.37
CA THR A 225 -37.01 0.00 -31.00
C THR A 225 -38.24 -0.89 -30.80
N ALA A 226 -39.23 -0.42 -30.01
CA ALA A 226 -40.43 -1.19 -29.69
C ALA A 226 -41.31 -1.45 -30.93
N GLU A 227 -41.81 -2.68 -31.06
CA GLU A 227 -42.65 -3.11 -32.19
C GLU A 227 -43.88 -2.20 -32.38
N PRO A 228 -44.36 -1.99 -33.61
CA PRO A 228 -45.58 -1.21 -33.86
C PRO A 228 -46.79 -1.81 -33.13
N VAL A 229 -47.66 -0.96 -32.58
CA VAL A 229 -48.91 -1.41 -31.96
C VAL A 229 -50.00 -1.52 -33.01
N TYR A 230 -50.68 -2.66 -33.04
CA TYR A 230 -51.83 -2.92 -33.91
C TYR A 230 -53.11 -2.98 -33.09
N GLU A 231 -54.00 -2.03 -33.33
CA GLU A 231 -55.33 -1.96 -32.72
C GLU A 231 -56.40 -1.92 -33.79
N SER A 232 -57.62 -2.34 -33.45
CA SER A 232 -58.69 -2.56 -34.44
C SER A 232 -59.09 -1.32 -35.27
N PHE A 233 -58.66 -0.13 -34.87
CA PHE A 233 -58.88 1.15 -35.57
C PHE A 233 -57.58 1.89 -35.94
N LEU A 234 -56.41 1.33 -35.60
CA LEU A 234 -55.07 1.91 -35.82
C LEU A 234 -54.19 0.88 -36.53
N ALA A 235 -53.75 1.22 -37.74
CA ALA A 235 -52.79 0.43 -38.49
C ALA A 235 -51.43 1.14 -38.49
N ASP A 236 -50.36 0.39 -38.28
CA ASP A 236 -49.00 0.89 -38.48
C ASP A 236 -48.64 2.11 -37.61
N VAL A 237 -49.15 2.20 -36.37
CA VAL A 237 -48.70 3.22 -35.40
C VAL A 237 -47.40 2.77 -34.74
N TYR A 238 -46.34 3.54 -34.98
CA TYR A 238 -45.05 3.35 -34.35
C TYR A 238 -44.54 4.69 -33.82
N ILE A 239 -43.62 4.61 -32.88
CA ILE A 239 -42.97 5.79 -32.34
C ILE A 239 -41.69 6.00 -33.15
N ASP A 240 -41.60 7.16 -33.82
CA ASP A 240 -40.56 7.50 -34.79
C ASP A 240 -39.31 8.05 -34.07
N SER A 241 -39.51 8.88 -33.04
CA SER A 241 -38.42 9.36 -32.19
C SER A 241 -38.91 9.79 -30.80
N TYR A 242 -37.98 9.74 -29.84
CA TYR A 242 -38.10 10.35 -28.53
C TYR A 242 -36.98 11.39 -28.38
N GLU A 243 -37.32 12.60 -27.96
CA GLU A 243 -36.35 13.63 -27.60
C GLU A 243 -36.66 14.14 -26.19
N PHE A 244 -35.70 14.11 -25.27
CA PHE A 244 -35.84 14.67 -23.93
C PHE A 244 -34.88 15.86 -23.78
N PRO A 245 -35.23 17.05 -24.30
CA PRO A 245 -34.34 18.21 -24.28
C PRO A 245 -34.00 18.75 -22.90
N GLU A 246 -34.86 18.52 -21.90
CA GLU A 246 -34.63 18.92 -20.51
C GLU A 246 -34.94 17.73 -19.61
N VAL A 247 -33.93 17.26 -18.88
CA VAL A 247 -34.05 16.22 -17.86
C VAL A 247 -33.52 16.79 -16.55
N GLU A 248 -34.40 16.90 -15.56
CA GLU A 248 -34.04 17.21 -14.18
C GLU A 248 -34.11 15.90 -13.38
N LEU A 249 -32.98 15.48 -12.81
CA LEU A 249 -32.91 14.29 -11.97
C LEU A 249 -32.64 14.73 -10.52
N THR A 250 -33.46 14.27 -9.59
CA THR A 250 -33.25 14.40 -8.16
C THR A 250 -33.08 13.01 -7.56
N LEU A 251 -31.98 12.83 -6.83
CA LEU A 251 -31.76 11.66 -5.99
C LEU A 251 -32.18 12.01 -4.56
N GLU A 252 -33.18 11.29 -4.05
CA GLU A 252 -33.63 11.39 -2.66
C GLU A 252 -33.31 10.07 -1.96
N PRO A 253 -32.25 10.04 -1.15
CA PRO A 253 -31.96 8.92 -0.29
C PRO A 253 -33.09 8.70 0.73
N THR A 254 -33.47 7.45 0.98
CA THR A 254 -34.54 7.07 1.91
C THR A 254 -34.13 5.85 2.73
N ASP A 255 -34.77 5.63 3.87
CA ASP A 255 -34.55 4.42 4.71
C ASP A 255 -34.75 3.10 3.94
N ASP A 256 -35.52 3.13 2.84
CA ASP A 256 -35.86 1.97 2.01
C ASP A 256 -35.05 1.89 0.70
N GLY A 257 -34.08 2.79 0.48
CA GLY A 257 -33.22 2.83 -0.70
C GLY A 257 -33.17 4.21 -1.40
N LEU A 258 -32.83 4.21 -2.68
CA LEU A 258 -32.67 5.42 -3.48
C LEU A 258 -33.96 5.76 -4.22
N ARG A 259 -34.60 6.88 -3.87
CA ARG A 259 -35.67 7.44 -4.69
C ARG A 259 -35.07 8.29 -5.80
N VAL A 260 -35.34 7.91 -7.04
CA VAL A 260 -34.99 8.66 -8.24
C VAL A 260 -36.22 9.39 -8.72
N ILE A 261 -36.19 10.72 -8.65
CA ILE A 261 -37.24 11.57 -9.21
C ILE A 261 -36.69 12.18 -10.48
N LEU A 262 -37.33 11.86 -11.58
CA LEU A 262 -37.04 12.39 -12.88
C LEU A 262 -38.17 13.32 -13.31
N GLN A 263 -37.82 14.53 -13.70
CA GLN A 263 -38.72 15.42 -14.42
C GLN A 263 -38.11 15.68 -15.79
N ALA A 264 -38.69 15.08 -16.81
CA ALA A 264 -38.22 15.25 -18.18
C ALA A 264 -39.28 15.97 -19.02
N GLN A 265 -38.88 17.01 -19.73
CA GLN A 265 -39.72 17.54 -20.79
C GLN A 265 -39.33 16.83 -22.08
N GLY A 266 -40.24 15.99 -22.58
CA GLY A 266 -40.03 15.18 -23.77
C GLY A 266 -40.86 15.65 -24.97
N VAL A 267 -40.40 15.28 -26.17
CA VAL A 267 -41.18 15.30 -27.39
C VAL A 267 -41.18 13.87 -27.94
N VAL A 268 -42.36 13.24 -27.93
CA VAL A 268 -42.54 11.88 -28.47
C VAL A 268 -43.17 11.98 -29.84
N THR A 269 -42.37 11.83 -30.89
CA THR A 269 -42.90 11.83 -32.26
C THR A 269 -43.42 10.44 -32.61
N ALA A 270 -44.73 10.23 -32.51
CA ALA A 270 -45.39 9.04 -33.04
C ALA A 270 -45.87 9.27 -34.48
N ARG A 271 -45.79 8.24 -35.33
CA ARG A 271 -46.35 8.23 -36.70
C ARG A 271 -47.21 7.00 -36.88
N GLY A 272 -48.35 7.13 -37.54
CA GLY A 272 -49.14 5.97 -37.91
C GLY A 272 -50.26 6.25 -38.88
N ARG A 273 -51.07 5.22 -39.17
CA ARG A 273 -52.23 5.29 -40.05
C ARG A 273 -53.51 4.94 -39.31
N ILE A 274 -54.55 5.72 -39.51
CA ILE A 274 -55.88 5.43 -38.95
C ILE A 274 -56.69 4.72 -40.03
N ASP A 275 -57.13 3.48 -39.78
CA ASP A 275 -57.76 2.62 -40.79
C ASP A 275 -59.14 3.14 -41.26
N ALA A 276 -59.65 4.18 -40.60
CA ALA A 276 -60.82 4.94 -41.02
C ALA A 276 -60.49 5.89 -42.20
N ALA A 277 -60.22 5.36 -43.39
CA ALA A 277 -60.23 6.06 -44.69
C ALA A 277 -59.37 7.34 -44.85
N ILE A 278 -58.48 7.67 -43.90
CA ILE A 278 -57.62 8.85 -43.94
C ILE A 278 -56.18 8.40 -43.68
N ASP A 279 -55.36 8.41 -44.73
CA ASP A 279 -53.89 8.37 -44.60
C ASP A 279 -53.43 9.70 -43.98
N SER A 280 -53.55 9.82 -42.66
CA SER A 280 -53.05 10.97 -41.90
C SER A 280 -51.89 10.54 -41.03
N THR A 281 -50.70 11.06 -41.35
CA THR A 281 -49.58 11.07 -40.41
C THR A 281 -49.85 12.16 -39.38
N PHE A 282 -49.87 11.78 -38.10
CA PHE A 282 -49.89 12.74 -37.00
C PHE A 282 -48.51 12.78 -36.34
N VAL A 283 -48.27 13.81 -35.54
CA VAL A 283 -47.12 13.94 -34.65
C VAL A 283 -47.69 14.22 -33.28
N ALA A 284 -47.39 13.39 -32.30
CA ALA A 284 -47.71 13.72 -30.91
C ALA A 284 -46.57 14.57 -30.33
N ARG A 285 -46.89 15.45 -29.39
CA ARG A 285 -45.90 15.99 -28.45
C ARG A 285 -46.45 15.74 -27.06
N VAL A 286 -45.59 15.30 -26.15
CA VAL A 286 -45.98 14.95 -24.78
C VAL A 286 -45.20 15.87 -23.84
N PRO A 287 -45.66 17.12 -23.65
CA PRO A 287 -45.00 18.07 -22.77
C PRO A 287 -45.09 17.60 -21.31
N GLY A 288 -43.93 17.33 -20.72
CA GLY A 288 -43.78 17.08 -19.28
C GLY A 288 -44.06 15.64 -18.86
N LEU A 289 -43.09 14.78 -19.09
CA LEU A 289 -43.02 13.45 -18.48
C LEU A 289 -42.41 13.59 -17.07
N SER A 290 -43.21 13.37 -16.04
CA SER A 290 -42.70 13.17 -14.69
C SER A 290 -42.63 11.68 -14.39
N LEU A 291 -41.49 11.24 -13.88
CA LEU A 291 -41.26 9.88 -13.46
C LEU A 291 -40.70 9.88 -12.04
N SER A 292 -41.25 9.03 -11.19
CA SER A 292 -40.72 8.78 -9.86
C SER A 292 -40.54 7.30 -9.67
N ALA A 293 -39.28 6.89 -9.48
CA ALA A 293 -38.89 5.51 -9.21
C ALA A 293 -38.30 5.41 -7.80
N LEU A 294 -38.69 4.39 -7.05
CA LEU A 294 -38.00 3.99 -5.83
C LEU A 294 -37.20 2.73 -6.14
N LEU A 295 -35.90 2.78 -5.91
CA LEU A 295 -34.96 1.71 -6.23
C LEU A 295 -34.32 1.20 -4.95
N ALA A 296 -34.25 -0.12 -4.83
CA ALA A 296 -33.52 -0.79 -3.76
C ALA A 296 -32.20 -1.34 -4.33
N THR A 297 -31.10 -1.07 -3.65
CA THR A 297 -29.77 -1.58 -3.97
C THR A 297 -29.50 -2.83 -3.15
N ASN A 298 -29.05 -3.89 -3.81
CA ASN A 298 -28.70 -5.16 -3.17
C ASN A 298 -27.32 -5.60 -3.67
N PRO A 299 -26.24 -5.27 -2.93
CA PRO A 299 -24.90 -5.75 -3.28
C PRO A 299 -24.86 -7.27 -3.16
N SER A 300 -24.57 -7.95 -4.28
CA SER A 300 -24.51 -9.40 -4.33
C SER A 300 -23.30 -9.87 -5.15
N SER A 301 -22.49 -10.75 -4.55
CA SER A 301 -21.36 -11.43 -5.21
C SER A 301 -20.37 -10.53 -5.97
N GLY A 302 -20.16 -9.28 -5.50
CA GLY A 302 -19.22 -8.32 -6.09
C GLY A 302 -19.84 -7.38 -7.14
N ALA A 303 -21.10 -7.57 -7.47
CA ALA A 303 -21.91 -6.66 -8.27
C ALA A 303 -22.97 -5.96 -7.39
N VAL A 304 -23.58 -4.90 -7.93
CA VAL A 304 -24.76 -4.28 -7.33
C VAL A 304 -25.96 -4.65 -8.18
N GLU A 305 -26.92 -5.35 -7.59
CA GLU A 305 -28.23 -5.54 -8.18
C GLU A 305 -29.12 -4.37 -7.75
N VAL A 306 -29.63 -3.62 -8.71
CA VAL A 306 -30.63 -2.58 -8.46
C VAL A 306 -31.99 -3.15 -8.84
N THR A 307 -32.98 -3.00 -7.97
CA THR A 307 -34.35 -3.46 -8.21
C THR A 307 -35.33 -2.30 -8.06
N LEU A 308 -36.33 -2.27 -8.94
CA LEU A 308 -37.40 -1.29 -8.86
C LEU A 308 -38.43 -1.72 -7.81
N SER A 309 -38.60 -0.90 -6.78
CA SER A 309 -39.55 -1.14 -5.69
C SER A 309 -40.88 -0.42 -5.91
N ALA A 310 -40.86 0.73 -6.58
CA ALA A 310 -42.06 1.44 -7.01
C ALA A 310 -41.74 2.28 -8.25
N LEU A 311 -42.72 2.42 -9.13
CA LEU A 311 -42.65 3.30 -10.30
C LEU A 311 -43.96 4.06 -10.43
N SER A 312 -43.86 5.34 -10.74
CA SER A 312 -44.97 6.21 -11.09
C SER A 312 -44.56 7.02 -12.30
N VAL A 313 -45.29 6.86 -13.40
CA VAL A 313 -45.12 7.64 -14.62
C VAL A 313 -46.36 8.53 -14.79
N ASP A 314 -46.14 9.82 -15.00
CA ASP A 314 -47.18 10.81 -15.28
C ASP A 314 -46.74 11.65 -16.48
N SER A 315 -47.34 11.42 -17.64
CA SER A 315 -47.11 12.22 -18.85
C SER A 315 -47.87 13.55 -18.88
N GLY A 316 -48.53 13.90 -17.77
CA GLY A 316 -49.31 15.12 -17.64
C GLY A 316 -50.48 15.15 -18.62
N ASN A 317 -50.74 16.34 -19.18
CA ASN A 317 -51.81 16.53 -20.16
C ASN A 317 -51.15 16.87 -21.51
N PRO A 318 -50.90 15.87 -22.37
CA PRO A 318 -50.05 16.07 -23.53
C PRO A 318 -50.66 17.04 -24.55
N ASP A 319 -49.90 18.05 -24.94
CA ASP A 319 -50.25 18.96 -26.03
C ASP A 319 -49.92 18.29 -27.38
N ILE A 320 -50.86 17.52 -27.90
CA ILE A 320 -50.69 16.79 -29.15
C ILE A 320 -50.96 17.72 -30.33
N GLU A 321 -49.88 18.12 -31.01
CA GLU A 321 -49.94 18.84 -32.29
C GLU A 321 -50.35 17.92 -33.45
N VAL A 322 -51.65 17.64 -33.55
CA VAL A 322 -52.18 16.80 -34.63
C VAL A 322 -52.27 17.59 -35.94
N PHE A 323 -51.58 17.12 -36.98
CA PHE A 323 -51.86 17.53 -38.35
C PHE A 323 -53.09 16.79 -38.92
N GLY A 324 -54.30 17.14 -38.44
CA GLY A 324 -55.56 16.48 -38.84
C GLY A 324 -56.67 16.48 -37.77
N VAL A 325 -57.78 15.79 -38.02
CA VAL A 325 -58.84 15.55 -37.03
C VAL A 325 -58.63 14.15 -36.43
N ILE A 326 -58.17 14.09 -35.18
CA ILE A 326 -58.07 12.83 -34.43
C ILE A 326 -59.25 12.71 -33.46
N PRO A 327 -59.95 11.56 -33.39
CA PRO A 327 -60.94 11.31 -32.36
C PRO A 327 -60.32 11.26 -30.95
N ASP A 328 -61.01 11.80 -29.93
CA ASP A 328 -60.57 11.78 -28.52
C ASP A 328 -60.18 10.38 -28.02
N ALA A 329 -60.79 9.32 -28.57
CA ALA A 329 -60.46 7.93 -28.24
C ALA A 329 -59.06 7.51 -28.69
N VAL A 330 -58.59 7.99 -29.85
CA VAL A 330 -57.23 7.75 -30.34
C VAL A 330 -56.23 8.55 -29.50
N PHE A 331 -56.59 9.77 -29.10
CA PHE A 331 -55.80 10.58 -28.18
C PHE A 331 -55.57 9.84 -26.86
N ALA A 332 -56.64 9.44 -26.17
CA ALA A 332 -56.54 8.74 -24.88
C ALA A 332 -55.75 7.43 -24.98
N TRP A 333 -55.92 6.70 -26.10
CA TRP A 333 -55.14 5.48 -26.35
C TRP A 333 -53.65 5.76 -26.55
N MET A 334 -53.27 6.81 -27.28
CA MET A 334 -51.87 7.16 -27.52
C MET A 334 -51.15 7.55 -26.22
N VAL A 335 -51.80 8.34 -25.37
CA VAL A 335 -51.24 8.72 -24.07
C VAL A 335 -50.97 7.49 -23.22
N GLY A 336 -51.97 6.61 -23.07
CA GLY A 336 -51.79 5.36 -22.32
C GLY A 336 -50.69 4.46 -22.90
N ASN A 337 -50.57 4.34 -24.22
CA ASN A 337 -49.49 3.54 -24.82
C ASN A 337 -48.11 4.16 -24.67
N VAL A 338 -47.99 5.50 -24.65
CA VAL A 338 -46.72 6.17 -24.36
C VAL A 338 -46.34 5.94 -22.90
N ASP A 339 -47.30 6.07 -21.98
CA ASP A 339 -47.09 5.81 -20.55
C ASP A 339 -46.66 4.36 -20.31
N ASP A 340 -47.42 3.38 -20.81
CA ASP A 340 -47.11 1.95 -20.66
C ASP A 340 -45.72 1.59 -21.21
N ARG A 341 -45.32 2.21 -22.33
CA ARG A 341 -44.00 1.97 -22.94
C ARG A 341 -42.88 2.60 -22.15
N VAL A 342 -43.04 3.86 -21.76
CA VAL A 342 -42.07 4.57 -20.91
C VAL A 342 -41.91 3.84 -19.59
N GLU A 343 -43.02 3.41 -18.99
CA GLU A 343 -43.04 2.60 -17.78
C GLU A 343 -42.23 1.31 -17.98
N ALA A 344 -42.51 0.54 -19.04
CA ALA A 344 -41.78 -0.70 -19.32
C ALA A 344 -40.28 -0.48 -19.57
N ALA A 345 -39.89 0.53 -20.34
CA ALA A 345 -38.48 0.81 -20.60
C ALA A 345 -37.74 1.28 -19.34
N VAL A 346 -38.41 2.03 -18.46
CA VAL A 346 -37.81 2.44 -17.20
C VAL A 346 -37.77 1.27 -16.23
N GLU A 347 -38.80 0.44 -16.18
CA GLU A 347 -38.87 -0.74 -15.32
C GLU A 347 -37.75 -1.74 -15.63
N GLU A 348 -37.43 -1.96 -16.92
CA GLU A 348 -36.36 -2.87 -17.34
C GLU A 348 -35.00 -2.18 -17.43
N GLY A 349 -34.95 -1.00 -18.04
CA GLY A 349 -33.70 -0.35 -18.44
C GLY A 349 -33.03 0.43 -17.32
N LEU A 350 -33.77 1.12 -16.45
CA LEU A 350 -33.17 1.92 -15.38
C LEU A 350 -32.46 1.05 -14.32
N PRO A 351 -33.05 -0.03 -13.79
CA PRO A 351 -32.35 -0.90 -12.84
C PRO A 351 -31.12 -1.56 -13.47
N ARG A 352 -31.18 -1.98 -14.74
CA ARG A 352 -30.03 -2.55 -15.46
C ARG A 352 -28.91 -1.53 -15.61
N PHE A 353 -29.21 -0.33 -16.11
CA PHE A 353 -28.24 0.75 -16.26
C PHE A 353 -27.54 1.08 -14.94
N LEU A 354 -28.31 1.23 -13.85
CA LEU A 354 -27.74 1.52 -12.53
C LEU A 354 -26.93 0.35 -11.97
N SER A 355 -27.37 -0.89 -12.19
CA SER A 355 -26.61 -2.09 -11.81
C SER A 355 -25.25 -2.14 -12.53
N GLU A 356 -25.23 -1.84 -13.84
CA GLU A 356 -24.01 -1.76 -14.63
C GLU A 356 -23.11 -0.61 -14.15
N LEU A 357 -23.66 0.58 -13.93
CA LEU A 357 -22.93 1.76 -13.43
C LEU A 357 -22.26 1.46 -12.08
N PHE A 358 -23.01 0.96 -11.09
CA PHE A 358 -22.44 0.68 -9.77
C PHE A 358 -21.49 -0.52 -9.78
N SER A 359 -21.75 -1.53 -10.61
CA SER A 359 -20.85 -2.69 -10.72
C SER A 359 -19.54 -2.34 -11.43
N SER A 360 -19.53 -1.37 -12.33
CA SER A 360 -18.30 -0.90 -13.01
C SER A 360 -17.29 -0.28 -12.05
N ALA A 361 -17.74 0.21 -10.89
CA ALA A 361 -16.85 0.69 -9.83
C ALA A 361 -16.00 -0.44 -9.20
N ALA A 362 -16.37 -1.70 -9.41
CA ALA A 362 -15.67 -2.88 -8.93
C ALA A 362 -14.88 -3.60 -10.04
N ASP A 363 -14.51 -2.91 -11.12
CA ASP A 363 -13.68 -3.50 -12.16
C ASP A 363 -12.30 -3.93 -11.60
N ASP A 364 -11.86 -5.12 -12.01
CA ASP A 364 -10.51 -5.60 -11.76
C ASP A 364 -9.49 -4.61 -12.38
N PHE A 365 -8.38 -4.40 -11.68
CA PHE A 365 -7.33 -3.49 -12.12
C PHE A 365 -5.97 -4.18 -12.18
N GLU A 366 -5.12 -3.70 -13.09
CA GLU A 366 -3.74 -4.13 -13.20
C GLU A 366 -2.81 -2.97 -12.86
N VAL A 367 -1.81 -3.22 -12.00
CA VAL A 367 -0.78 -2.22 -11.68
C VAL A 367 0.56 -2.70 -12.23
N ALA A 368 1.21 -1.88 -13.07
CA ALA A 368 2.55 -2.20 -13.56
C ALA A 368 3.56 -2.23 -12.41
N VAL A 369 4.41 -3.26 -12.39
CA VAL A 369 5.51 -3.37 -11.44
C VAL A 369 6.68 -2.53 -11.96
N PRO A 370 7.22 -1.57 -11.18
CA PRO A 370 8.37 -0.80 -11.59
C PRO A 370 9.55 -1.69 -11.95
N ASN A 371 10.27 -1.35 -13.03
CA ASN A 371 11.45 -2.08 -13.52
C ASN A 371 11.17 -3.54 -13.91
N SER A 372 9.91 -3.91 -14.16
CA SER A 372 9.51 -5.26 -14.58
C SER A 372 8.44 -5.19 -15.67
N ASP A 373 8.33 -6.25 -16.47
CA ASP A 373 7.22 -6.48 -17.39
C ASP A 373 5.99 -7.11 -16.71
N ARG A 374 6.12 -7.42 -15.42
CA ARG A 374 5.06 -8.00 -14.58
C ARG A 374 4.01 -6.95 -14.19
N LYS A 375 2.83 -7.45 -13.86
CA LYS A 375 1.72 -6.66 -13.34
C LYS A 375 1.16 -7.30 -12.08
N LEU A 376 0.79 -6.46 -11.11
CA LEU A 376 -0.01 -6.87 -9.96
C LEU A 376 -1.47 -6.94 -10.39
N LEU A 377 -2.19 -7.91 -9.86
CA LEU A 377 -3.61 -8.09 -10.11
C LEU A 377 -4.39 -7.61 -8.90
N GLY A 378 -5.27 -6.64 -9.11
CA GLY A 378 -6.21 -6.13 -8.14
C GLY A 378 -7.62 -6.60 -8.52
N ALA A 379 -8.32 -7.23 -7.57
CA ALA A 379 -9.74 -7.52 -7.71
C ALA A 379 -10.53 -6.60 -6.80
N LEU A 380 -11.60 -6.02 -7.34
CA LEU A 380 -12.56 -5.21 -6.60
C LEU A 380 -13.92 -5.90 -6.62
N ALA A 381 -14.72 -5.68 -5.58
CA ALA A 381 -16.05 -6.26 -5.46
C ALA A 381 -16.92 -5.33 -4.64
N VAL A 382 -18.09 -4.92 -5.13
CA VAL A 382 -19.00 -4.13 -4.28
C VAL A 382 -19.54 -5.00 -3.14
N ARG A 383 -19.41 -4.52 -1.91
CA ARG A 383 -19.85 -5.23 -0.69
C ARG A 383 -21.01 -4.56 -0.02
N GLU A 384 -20.93 -3.24 0.13
CA GLU A 384 -21.98 -2.45 0.74
C GLU A 384 -22.14 -1.18 -0.11
N LEU A 385 -23.39 -0.78 -0.34
CA LEU A 385 -23.73 0.48 -0.98
C LEU A 385 -24.88 1.06 -0.16
N ASP A 386 -24.56 2.07 0.65
CA ASP A 386 -25.52 2.81 1.44
C ASP A 386 -25.75 4.18 0.82
N ILE A 387 -27.00 4.60 0.77
CA ILE A 387 -27.39 5.88 0.19
C ILE A 387 -28.42 6.49 1.12
N ASP A 388 -28.01 7.53 1.85
CA ASP A 388 -28.83 8.21 2.84
C ASP A 388 -28.73 9.74 2.72
N ALA A 389 -29.45 10.46 3.58
CA ALA A 389 -29.48 11.93 3.53
C ALA A 389 -28.11 12.58 3.79
N ASP A 390 -27.15 11.84 4.35
CA ASP A 390 -25.78 12.29 4.62
C ASP A 390 -24.85 12.01 3.42
N GLY A 391 -25.24 11.16 2.47
CA GLY A 391 -24.54 10.97 1.20
C GLY A 391 -24.63 9.56 0.60
N VAL A 392 -23.56 9.16 -0.09
CA VAL A 392 -23.39 7.81 -0.63
C VAL A 392 -22.14 7.18 -0.02
N GLU A 393 -22.28 6.03 0.62
CA GLU A 393 -21.17 5.21 1.08
C GLU A 393 -21.08 3.93 0.24
N LEU A 394 -19.96 3.79 -0.47
CA LEU A 394 -19.64 2.60 -1.26
C LEU A 394 -18.47 1.86 -0.59
N VAL A 395 -18.73 0.65 -0.11
CA VAL A 395 -17.69 -0.24 0.42
C VAL A 395 -17.35 -1.30 -0.62
N LEU A 396 -16.11 -1.23 -1.10
CA LEU A 396 -15.50 -2.21 -1.98
C LEU A 396 -14.68 -3.21 -1.17
N GLY A 397 -14.77 -4.48 -1.51
CA GLY A 397 -13.81 -5.50 -1.15
C GLY A 397 -12.66 -5.49 -2.14
N ALA A 398 -11.44 -5.32 -1.66
CA ALA A 398 -10.24 -5.28 -2.47
C ALA A 398 -9.29 -6.43 -2.11
N VAL A 399 -8.76 -7.08 -3.14
CA VAL A 399 -7.69 -8.07 -3.06
C VAL A 399 -6.56 -7.61 -3.96
N VAL A 400 -5.32 -7.57 -3.46
CA VAL A 400 -4.14 -7.33 -4.30
C VAL A 400 -3.23 -8.54 -4.22
N ALA A 401 -2.95 -9.15 -5.37
CA ALA A 401 -2.15 -10.35 -5.49
C ALA A 401 -0.93 -10.13 -6.40
N PRO A 402 0.20 -10.82 -6.13
CA PRO A 402 1.32 -10.84 -7.05
C PRO A 402 0.96 -11.58 -8.35
N PRO A 403 1.84 -11.52 -9.37
CA PRO A 403 1.70 -12.34 -10.57
C PRO A 403 1.52 -13.82 -10.23
N ALA A 404 0.69 -14.52 -11.01
CA ALA A 404 0.30 -15.92 -10.74
C ALA A 404 1.48 -16.93 -10.77
N ASP A 405 2.64 -16.54 -11.32
CA ASP A 405 3.87 -17.34 -11.36
C ASP A 405 4.72 -17.21 -10.09
N VAL A 406 4.34 -16.37 -9.13
CA VAL A 406 5.10 -16.12 -7.90
C VAL A 406 4.52 -16.91 -6.72
N ASP A 407 5.39 -17.60 -5.97
CA ASP A 407 5.01 -18.30 -4.74
C ASP A 407 4.67 -17.29 -3.64
N LEU A 408 3.49 -17.45 -3.06
CA LEU A 408 2.95 -16.55 -2.03
C LEU A 408 3.58 -16.77 -0.65
N GLY A 409 4.23 -17.91 -0.40
CA GLY A 409 4.75 -18.23 0.92
C GLY A 409 3.69 -18.05 2.04
N ILE A 410 4.02 -17.23 3.05
CA ILE A 410 3.16 -16.97 4.22
C ILE A 410 2.07 -15.93 3.92
N GLY A 411 2.26 -15.06 2.92
CA GLY A 411 1.33 -13.98 2.56
C GLY A 411 1.56 -12.64 3.31
N PRO A 412 0.79 -11.60 2.97
CA PRO A 412 0.94 -10.26 3.53
C PRO A 412 0.53 -10.19 5.01
N PRO A 413 1.20 -9.35 5.82
CA PRO A 413 0.85 -9.13 7.21
C PRO A 413 -0.46 -8.36 7.36
N ARG A 414 -1.27 -8.75 8.35
CA ARG A 414 -2.56 -8.12 8.64
C ARG A 414 -2.73 -7.76 10.11
N ALA A 415 -3.37 -6.61 10.34
CA ALA A 415 -3.70 -6.13 11.68
C ALA A 415 -5.16 -6.47 12.02
N SER A 416 -5.39 -6.94 13.24
CA SER A 416 -6.70 -7.09 13.86
C SER A 416 -7.17 -5.72 14.36
N GLY A 417 -7.66 -4.92 13.43
CA GLY A 417 -8.21 -3.59 13.72
C GLY A 417 -9.72 -3.54 13.54
N PRO A 418 -10.43 -2.67 14.28
CA PRO A 418 -11.76 -2.26 13.84
C PRO A 418 -11.63 -1.68 12.43
N ARG A 419 -12.61 -1.98 11.56
CA ARG A 419 -12.73 -1.27 10.28
C ARG A 419 -12.77 0.22 10.60
N ALA A 420 -11.86 0.99 10.00
CA ALA A 420 -11.96 2.43 10.13
C ALA A 420 -13.29 2.87 9.49
N THR A 421 -13.98 3.76 10.18
CA THR A 421 -15.24 4.34 9.73
C THR A 421 -14.93 5.60 8.94
N LEU A 422 -15.67 5.84 7.86
CA LEU A 422 -15.53 7.08 7.12
C LEU A 422 -15.83 8.28 8.04
N PRO A 423 -15.08 9.38 7.92
CA PRO A 423 -15.42 10.61 8.64
C PRO A 423 -16.76 11.15 8.12
N ALA A 424 -17.62 11.59 9.04
CA ALA A 424 -18.91 12.16 8.67
C ALA A 424 -18.74 13.50 7.90
N GLY A 425 -19.54 13.70 6.86
CA GLY A 425 -19.78 15.02 6.25
C GLY A 425 -18.75 15.52 5.24
N GLY A 426 -18.30 14.68 4.30
CA GLY A 426 -17.46 15.13 3.18
C GLY A 426 -17.11 13.99 2.22
N ASP A 427 -16.63 14.35 1.03
CA ASP A 427 -16.07 13.37 0.09
C ASP A 427 -14.78 12.80 0.68
N SER A 428 -14.75 11.50 0.93
CA SER A 428 -13.65 10.83 1.60
C SER A 428 -13.42 9.44 1.03
N ALA A 429 -12.16 9.00 1.06
CA ALA A 429 -11.78 7.65 0.72
C ALA A 429 -10.94 7.09 1.86
N LEU A 430 -11.28 5.89 2.29
CA LEU A 430 -10.58 5.15 3.31
C LEU A 430 -10.09 3.83 2.73
N ILE A 431 -8.78 3.68 2.71
CA ILE A 431 -8.11 2.45 2.28
C ILE A 431 -7.56 1.78 3.54
N SER A 432 -7.96 0.54 3.79
CA SER A 432 -7.40 -0.24 4.90
C SER A 432 -5.88 -0.42 4.72
N ASN A 433 -5.14 -0.33 5.83
CA ASN A 433 -3.69 -0.64 5.83
C ASN A 433 -3.43 -2.06 5.30
N ASP A 434 -4.35 -3.01 5.51
CA ASP A 434 -4.22 -4.37 4.99
C ASP A 434 -4.24 -4.41 3.44
N VAL A 435 -4.96 -3.50 2.76
CA VAL A 435 -4.90 -3.36 1.29
C VAL A 435 -3.51 -2.88 0.87
N LEU A 436 -2.98 -1.87 1.57
CA LEU A 436 -1.64 -1.35 1.31
C LEU A 436 -0.55 -2.39 1.59
N ASN A 437 -0.71 -3.20 2.64
CA ASN A 437 0.19 -4.30 2.96
C ASN A 437 0.13 -5.41 1.91
N GLN A 438 -1.06 -5.76 1.39
CA GLN A 438 -1.18 -6.66 0.25
C GLN A 438 -0.47 -6.12 -0.98
N TYR A 439 -0.65 -4.83 -1.29
CA TYR A 439 0.02 -4.19 -2.40
C TYR A 439 1.54 -4.21 -2.26
N LEU A 440 2.09 -3.79 -1.12
CA LEU A 440 3.54 -3.78 -0.88
C LEU A 440 4.14 -5.19 -0.83
N TYR A 441 3.41 -6.17 -0.31
CA TYR A 441 3.82 -7.56 -0.32
C TYR A 441 3.86 -8.13 -1.73
N ALA A 442 2.82 -7.89 -2.53
CA ALA A 442 2.77 -8.30 -3.93
C ALA A 442 3.88 -7.63 -4.76
N LEU A 443 4.14 -6.34 -4.50
CA LEU A 443 5.21 -5.58 -5.13
C LEU A 443 6.60 -6.11 -4.76
N TRP A 444 6.81 -6.44 -3.49
CA TRP A 444 8.04 -7.07 -3.00
C TRP A 444 8.30 -8.42 -3.66
N LEU A 445 7.31 -9.31 -3.66
CA LEU A 445 7.40 -10.62 -4.32
C LEU A 445 7.65 -10.52 -5.82
N ALA A 446 7.14 -9.48 -6.48
CA ALA A 446 7.36 -9.23 -7.89
C ALA A 446 8.75 -8.63 -8.21
N GLY A 447 9.58 -8.30 -7.20
CA GLY A 447 10.87 -7.60 -7.37
C GLY A 447 10.73 -6.10 -7.65
N GLY A 448 9.53 -5.53 -7.50
CA GLY A 448 9.25 -4.13 -7.81
C GLY A 448 9.84 -3.12 -6.82
N LEU A 449 10.41 -3.61 -5.71
CA LEU A 449 11.10 -2.81 -4.70
C LEU A 449 12.62 -2.88 -4.82
N ASP A 450 13.14 -3.67 -5.76
CA ASP A 450 14.58 -3.77 -6.00
C ASP A 450 15.06 -2.49 -6.70
N ARG A 451 16.21 -1.99 -6.25
CA ARG A 451 16.84 -0.82 -6.85
C ARG A 451 18.28 -1.13 -7.18
N GLU A 452 18.60 -1.07 -8.47
CA GLU A 452 19.97 -1.12 -8.96
C GLU A 452 20.38 0.30 -9.34
N LEU A 453 21.47 0.77 -8.72
CA LEU A 453 22.13 2.01 -9.08
C LEU A 453 23.42 1.65 -9.79
N ASP A 454 23.56 2.11 -11.03
CA ASP A 454 24.70 1.87 -11.91
C ASP A 454 25.31 3.20 -12.36
N GLU A 455 26.42 3.16 -13.09
CA GLU A 455 27.09 4.38 -13.58
C GLU A 455 26.17 5.36 -14.33
N SER A 456 25.08 4.87 -14.96
CA SER A 456 24.19 5.68 -15.76
C SER A 456 23.20 6.50 -14.93
N ASN A 457 22.81 6.01 -13.76
CA ASN A 457 21.79 6.63 -12.91
C ASN A 457 22.34 7.14 -11.56
N LEU A 458 23.51 6.63 -11.14
CA LEU A 458 24.16 6.97 -9.89
C LEU A 458 24.50 8.45 -9.78
N PRO A 459 25.00 9.16 -10.82
CA PRO A 459 25.35 10.58 -10.70
C PRO A 459 24.15 11.46 -10.32
N ASP A 460 22.98 11.22 -10.92
CA ASP A 460 21.77 12.01 -10.67
C ASP A 460 21.26 11.83 -9.23
N GLU A 461 21.48 10.65 -8.66
CA GLU A 461 21.07 10.29 -7.29
C GLU A 461 22.13 10.68 -6.24
N ILE A 462 23.44 10.56 -6.55
CA ILE A 462 24.58 10.84 -5.66
C ILE A 462 24.93 12.33 -5.55
N MET A 463 24.54 13.19 -6.50
CA MET A 463 24.83 14.64 -6.40
C MET A 463 24.33 15.30 -5.09
N GLN A 464 23.53 14.60 -4.29
CA GLN A 464 23.08 15.01 -2.96
C GLN A 464 23.98 14.54 -1.80
N VAL A 465 25.05 13.77 -2.05
CA VAL A 465 25.97 13.19 -1.04
C VAL A 465 27.42 13.59 -1.34
N PRO A 466 27.89 14.73 -0.81
CA PRO A 466 29.22 15.26 -1.11
C PRO A 466 30.39 14.32 -0.80
N ALA A 467 30.22 13.37 0.15
CA ALA A 467 31.24 12.40 0.53
C ALA A 467 31.52 11.35 -0.56
N LEU A 468 30.53 11.04 -1.39
CA LEU A 468 30.64 10.05 -2.47
C LEU A 468 31.15 10.65 -3.79
N ALA A 469 30.97 11.96 -3.98
CA ALA A 469 31.40 12.67 -5.19
C ALA A 469 32.93 12.67 -5.43
N GLN A 470 33.74 12.27 -4.44
CA GLN A 470 35.20 12.16 -4.55
C GLN A 470 35.69 10.74 -4.81
N LEU A 471 34.81 9.75 -4.69
CA LEU A 471 35.12 8.40 -5.09
C LEU A 471 34.99 8.35 -6.62
N ASP A 472 36.08 7.96 -7.30
CA ASP A 472 36.08 7.56 -8.72
C ASP A 472 36.01 6.02 -8.89
N PRO A 473 34.92 5.35 -8.45
CA PRO A 473 34.75 3.94 -8.76
C PRO A 473 33.50 3.69 -9.61
N ILE A 474 33.69 2.77 -10.55
CA ILE A 474 32.65 1.94 -11.16
C ILE A 474 32.01 1.13 -10.03
N VAL A 475 30.97 1.68 -9.40
CA VAL A 475 30.24 1.03 -8.30
C VAL A 475 28.82 0.80 -8.75
N ASP A 476 28.45 -0.47 -8.77
CA ASP A 476 27.05 -0.87 -8.85
C ASP A 476 26.55 -1.12 -7.42
N ILE A 477 25.45 -0.45 -7.06
CA ILE A 477 24.77 -0.60 -5.77
C ILE A 477 23.44 -1.27 -6.02
N ALA A 478 23.28 -2.51 -5.57
CA ALA A 478 21.98 -3.18 -5.53
C ALA A 478 21.39 -3.10 -4.12
N VAL A 479 20.19 -2.54 -4.01
CA VAL A 479 19.40 -2.43 -2.78
C VAL A 479 18.18 -3.34 -2.91
N VAL A 480 18.14 -4.39 -2.10
CA VAL A 480 17.09 -5.42 -2.14
C VAL A 480 16.50 -5.58 -0.74
N PRO A 481 15.22 -5.21 -0.53
CA PRO A 481 14.56 -5.48 0.74
C PRO A 481 14.42 -6.99 0.97
N ARG A 482 14.89 -7.47 2.12
CA ARG A 482 14.79 -8.89 2.52
C ARG A 482 13.45 -9.23 3.15
N LEU A 483 12.75 -8.22 3.64
CA LEU A 483 11.39 -8.31 4.16
C LEU A 483 10.47 -7.38 3.38
N PRO A 484 9.20 -7.77 3.17
CA PRO A 484 8.21 -6.86 2.61
C PRO A 484 8.01 -5.66 3.57
N PRO A 485 7.94 -4.42 3.06
CA PRO A 485 7.60 -3.28 3.89
C PRO A 485 6.18 -3.40 4.46
N VAL A 486 5.98 -2.86 5.65
CA VAL A 486 4.68 -2.88 6.34
C VAL A 486 4.19 -1.45 6.58
N VAL A 487 2.95 -1.19 6.23
CA VAL A 487 2.24 0.06 6.50
C VAL A 487 1.48 -0.05 7.81
N THR A 488 1.67 0.95 8.66
CA THR A 488 0.90 1.18 9.88
C THR A 488 0.38 2.62 9.90
N SER A 489 -0.66 2.87 10.70
CA SER A 489 -1.12 4.24 10.95
C SER A 489 -0.43 4.78 12.20
N GLY A 490 0.28 5.91 12.06
CA GLY A 490 0.82 6.69 13.17
C GLY A 490 0.03 7.98 13.40
N GLU A 491 0.36 8.70 14.47
CA GLU A 491 -0.32 9.98 14.83
C GLU A 491 -0.24 11.04 13.74
N GLN A 492 0.80 10.99 12.89
CA GLN A 492 1.06 11.97 11.83
C GLN A 492 0.72 11.46 10.42
N GLY A 493 0.10 10.28 10.31
CA GLY A 493 -0.26 9.67 9.03
C GLY A 493 0.31 8.26 8.86
N LEU A 494 0.48 7.83 7.61
CA LEU A 494 0.98 6.49 7.29
C LEU A 494 2.48 6.38 7.59
N VAL A 495 2.85 5.31 8.29
CA VAL A 495 4.24 4.93 8.55
C VAL A 495 4.53 3.67 7.76
N VAL A 496 5.52 3.74 6.87
CA VAL A 496 6.03 2.58 6.12
C VAL A 496 7.32 2.13 6.78
N SER A 497 7.30 0.97 7.40
CA SER A 497 8.46 0.34 8.02
C SER A 497 9.06 -0.68 7.06
N ALA A 498 10.35 -0.58 6.79
CA ALA A 498 11.11 -1.62 6.11
C ALA A 498 12.04 -2.27 7.13
N GLY A 499 12.10 -3.61 7.12
CA GLY A 499 13.06 -4.36 7.92
C GLY A 499 14.41 -4.41 7.23
N ASP A 500 15.00 -5.60 7.20
CA ASP A 500 16.33 -5.79 6.64
C ASP A 500 16.38 -5.41 5.16
N VAL A 501 17.38 -4.58 4.82
CA VAL A 501 17.70 -4.20 3.44
C VAL A 501 19.08 -4.75 3.12
N GLY A 502 19.15 -5.63 2.12
CA GLY A 502 20.42 -6.08 1.57
C GLY A 502 20.99 -5.02 0.64
N VAL A 503 22.21 -4.58 0.94
CA VAL A 503 22.99 -3.70 0.04
C VAL A 503 24.18 -4.49 -0.47
N THR A 504 24.26 -4.67 -1.79
CA THR A 504 25.41 -5.27 -2.45
C THR A 504 26.18 -4.18 -3.18
N LEU A 505 27.47 -4.04 -2.85
CA LEU A 505 28.39 -3.13 -3.52
C LEU A 505 29.32 -3.96 -4.41
N SER A 506 29.21 -3.77 -5.71
CA SER A 506 30.11 -4.38 -6.69
C SER A 506 31.08 -3.32 -7.19
N VAL A 507 32.37 -3.49 -6.89
CA VAL A 507 33.43 -2.61 -7.40
C VAL A 507 34.11 -3.32 -8.55
N SER A 508 33.95 -2.81 -9.77
CA SER A 508 34.70 -3.32 -10.91
C SER A 508 36.10 -2.71 -10.92
N THR A 509 37.13 -3.55 -10.80
CA THR A 509 38.54 -3.13 -10.92
C THR A 509 39.08 -3.41 -12.32
N GLU A 510 38.34 -3.05 -13.37
CA GLU A 510 38.93 -2.98 -14.71
C GLU A 510 39.84 -1.74 -14.76
N PHE A 511 41.09 -1.94 -14.34
CA PHE A 511 42.17 -0.96 -14.53
C PHE A 511 42.41 -0.78 -16.03
N PHE A 512 41.92 0.33 -16.60
CA PHE A 512 42.28 0.79 -17.95
C PHE A 512 43.62 1.53 -17.97
#